data_AF-A0AA39P2R0-F1
#
_entry.id   AF-A0AA39P2R0-F1
#
_cell.length_a   1.000
_cell.length_b   1.000
_cell.length_c   1.000
_cell.angle_alpha   90.00
_cell.angle_beta   90.00
_cell.angle_gamma   90.00
#
_symmetry.space_group_name_H-M   'P 1'
#
loop_
_entity.id
_entity.type
_entity.pdbx_description
1 polymer ?
#
loop_
_entity_poly.entity_id
_entity_poly.type
_entity_poly.pdbx_seq_one_letter_code
_entity_poly.pdbx_strand_id
1 'polypeptide(L)'
;MYYFADHMHHSIFWLDAFDVSTFSIQKVETTEPSHLAYAMETQYWSHYSYFPRCQEMARDMIEEAKDFVIDCLAEAAEISYIRYGLTQPRLQQYLSILTSITSSYGSYHQPGSKYALALIMRLRSGERYLNFYGEPGARIFGIQQNHKIYKQSWTPLIQLLSPLLFFAPDAHCIVLHELCCDGITQPELPNTRLTCSGYIDTWYLHIFVFTI
;
A
#
# COMPACT_ATOMS: atom_id res chain seq x y z
N MET A 1 -24.88 0.17 -10.77
CA MET A 1 -24.80 0.52 -9.34
C MET A 1 -24.75 2.03 -9.24
N TYR A 2 -25.74 2.64 -8.61
CA TYR A 2 -25.83 4.10 -8.47
C TYR A 2 -25.24 4.54 -7.14
N TYR A 3 -24.41 5.57 -7.15
CA TYR A 3 -23.82 6.16 -5.96
C TYR A 3 -23.83 7.69 -6.04
N PHE A 4 -23.75 8.34 -4.89
CA PHE A 4 -23.59 9.77 -4.73
C PHE A 4 -22.20 10.07 -4.17
N ALA A 5 -21.56 11.11 -4.70
CA ALA A 5 -20.30 11.63 -4.18
C ALA A 5 -20.57 12.90 -3.37
N ASP A 6 -20.09 12.94 -2.14
CA ASP A 6 -20.10 14.12 -1.29
C ASP A 6 -18.74 14.81 -1.36
N HIS A 7 -18.71 15.95 -2.03
CA HIS A 7 -17.50 16.74 -2.24
C HIS A 7 -17.03 17.48 -0.98
N MET A 8 -17.90 17.69 0.01
CA MET A 8 -17.54 18.37 1.25
C MET A 8 -16.81 17.44 2.21
N HIS A 9 -17.24 16.18 2.26
CA HIS A 9 -16.66 15.17 3.16
C HIS A 9 -15.73 14.18 2.45
N HIS A 10 -15.52 14.36 1.14
CA HIS A 10 -14.73 13.46 0.30
C HIS A 10 -15.15 12.00 0.45
N SER A 11 -16.47 11.71 0.38
CA SER A 11 -17.02 10.37 0.60
C SER A 11 -17.96 9.94 -0.52
N ILE A 12 -18.25 8.64 -0.59
CA ILE A 12 -19.21 8.06 -1.53
C ILE A 12 -20.26 7.26 -0.76
N PHE A 13 -21.52 7.38 -1.21
CA PHE A 13 -22.66 6.65 -0.67
C PHE A 13 -23.37 5.88 -1.78
N TRP A 14 -23.73 4.63 -1.50
CA TRP A 14 -24.49 3.79 -2.42
C TRP A 14 -25.97 3.78 -2.01
N LEU A 15 -26.86 3.81 -3.01
CA LEU A 15 -28.30 3.70 -2.77
C LEU A 15 -28.72 2.28 -2.43
N ASP A 16 -28.05 1.30 -3.04
CA ASP A 16 -28.26 -0.12 -2.81
C ASP A 16 -27.34 -0.62 -1.70
N ALA A 17 -27.70 -1.75 -1.08
CA ALA A 17 -26.82 -2.44 -0.14
C ALA A 17 -25.47 -2.72 -0.83
N PHE A 18 -24.40 -2.23 -0.23
CA PHE A 18 -23.04 -2.34 -0.75
C PHE A 18 -22.23 -3.29 0.14
N ASP A 19 -21.55 -4.25 -0.49
CA ASP A 19 -20.66 -5.14 0.23
C ASP A 19 -19.33 -4.44 0.53
N VAL A 20 -19.12 -4.12 1.81
CA VAL A 20 -17.92 -3.47 2.35
C VAL A 20 -16.66 -4.32 2.11
N SER A 21 -16.80 -5.65 1.93
CA SER A 21 -15.69 -6.52 1.55
C SER A 21 -15.05 -6.12 0.22
N THR A 22 -15.77 -5.39 -0.64
CA THR A 22 -15.25 -4.83 -1.90
C THR A 22 -14.15 -3.79 -1.66
N PHE A 23 -14.09 -3.19 -0.47
CA PHE A 23 -13.00 -2.29 -0.08
C PHE A 23 -11.76 -3.00 0.46
N SER A 24 -11.72 -4.34 0.44
CA SER A 24 -10.58 -5.12 0.92
C SER A 24 -9.33 -4.89 0.04
N ILE A 25 -8.64 -3.78 0.30
CA ILE A 25 -7.33 -3.52 -0.28
C ILE A 25 -6.35 -4.44 0.47
N GLN A 26 -5.65 -5.30 -0.26
CA GLN A 26 -4.64 -6.22 0.29
C GLN A 26 -5.14 -7.10 1.46
N LYS A 27 -6.42 -7.55 1.42
CA LYS A 27 -7.06 -8.39 2.46
C LYS A 27 -7.17 -7.72 3.84
N VAL A 28 -7.08 -6.40 3.91
CA VAL A 28 -7.40 -5.66 5.13
C VAL A 28 -8.92 -5.47 5.16
N GLU A 29 -9.55 -6.09 6.16
CA GLU A 29 -10.98 -5.94 6.46
C GLU A 29 -11.13 -5.34 7.85
N THR A 30 -11.96 -4.30 7.96
CA THR A 30 -12.34 -3.69 9.23
C THR A 30 -13.84 -3.50 9.26
N THR A 31 -14.40 -3.42 10.46
CA THR A 31 -15.76 -2.93 10.70
C THR A 31 -15.78 -1.58 11.41
N GLU A 32 -14.61 -1.02 11.72
CA GLU A 32 -14.51 0.25 12.41
C GLU A 32 -14.88 1.44 11.48
N PRO A 33 -15.83 2.31 11.88
CA PRO A 33 -16.25 3.43 11.05
C PRO A 33 -15.15 4.44 10.70
N SER A 34 -14.29 4.82 11.64
CA SER A 34 -13.22 5.80 11.41
C SER A 34 -12.19 5.28 10.42
N HIS A 35 -11.85 4.00 10.49
CA HIS A 35 -10.99 3.36 9.51
C HIS A 35 -11.66 3.21 8.14
N LEU A 36 -12.94 2.82 8.11
CA LEU A 36 -13.72 2.71 6.88
C LEU A 36 -13.86 4.06 6.16
N ALA A 37 -13.82 5.18 6.87
CA ALA A 37 -13.82 6.52 6.28
C ALA A 37 -12.66 6.71 5.29
N TYR A 38 -11.46 6.18 5.57
CA TYR A 38 -10.34 6.24 4.63
C TYR A 38 -10.57 5.39 3.37
N ALA A 39 -11.26 4.26 3.49
CA ALA A 39 -11.67 3.47 2.33
C ALA A 39 -12.68 4.23 1.46
N MET A 40 -13.67 4.86 2.10
CA MET A 40 -14.66 5.70 1.41
C MET A 40 -13.98 6.89 0.71
N GLU A 41 -13.02 7.52 1.37
CA GLU A 41 -12.21 8.61 0.78
C GLU A 41 -11.42 8.13 -0.44
N THR A 42 -10.86 6.92 -0.38
CA THR A 42 -10.16 6.30 -1.53
C THR A 42 -11.08 6.10 -2.73
N GLN A 43 -12.34 5.71 -2.49
CA GLN A 43 -13.34 5.60 -3.55
C GLN A 43 -13.75 6.96 -4.09
N TYR A 44 -13.90 7.96 -3.22
CA TYR A 44 -14.17 9.34 -3.62
C TYR A 44 -13.10 9.87 -4.58
N TRP A 45 -11.82 9.72 -4.25
CA TRP A 45 -10.74 10.16 -5.13
C TRP A 45 -10.67 9.33 -6.43
N SER A 46 -11.10 8.07 -6.39
CA SER A 46 -11.30 7.27 -7.62
C SER A 46 -12.40 7.88 -8.50
N HIS A 47 -13.56 8.21 -7.94
CA HIS A 47 -14.63 8.92 -8.65
C HIS A 47 -14.13 10.25 -9.24
N TYR A 48 -13.43 11.05 -8.43
CA TYR A 48 -12.87 12.33 -8.87
C TYR A 48 -11.94 12.14 -10.08
N SER A 49 -11.12 11.10 -10.08
CA SER A 49 -10.21 10.77 -11.19
C SER A 49 -10.94 10.34 -12.47
N TYR A 50 -12.10 9.68 -12.36
CA TYR A 50 -12.89 9.25 -13.51
C TYR A 50 -13.70 10.39 -14.14
N PHE A 51 -14.09 11.40 -13.36
CA PHE A 51 -14.95 12.50 -13.81
C PHE A 51 -14.35 13.90 -13.61
N PRO A 52 -13.07 14.16 -13.99
CA PRO A 52 -12.35 15.37 -13.61
C PRO A 52 -12.97 16.67 -14.17
N ARG A 53 -13.77 16.58 -15.25
CA ARG A 53 -14.43 17.78 -15.82
C ARG A 53 -15.51 18.36 -14.93
N CYS A 54 -16.18 17.53 -14.13
CA CYS A 54 -17.30 17.95 -13.29
C CYS A 54 -16.87 18.41 -11.89
N GLN A 55 -15.56 18.35 -11.61
CA GLN A 55 -15.02 18.57 -10.28
C GLN A 55 -14.39 19.95 -10.15
N GLU A 56 -14.44 20.53 -8.96
CA GLU A 56 -13.68 21.73 -8.61
C GLU A 56 -12.39 21.34 -7.90
N MET A 57 -11.32 22.09 -8.14
CA MET A 57 -10.03 21.88 -7.49
C MET A 57 -9.70 23.12 -6.67
N ALA A 58 -9.71 22.97 -5.35
CA ALA A 58 -9.33 24.02 -4.43
C ALA A 58 -7.80 24.05 -4.23
N ARG A 59 -7.27 25.21 -3.83
CA ARG A 59 -5.85 25.35 -3.47
C ARG A 59 -5.48 24.45 -2.29
N ASP A 60 -6.36 24.35 -1.30
CA ASP A 60 -6.13 23.59 -0.07
C ASP A 60 -5.90 22.10 -0.36
N MET A 61 -6.60 21.54 -1.35
CA MET A 61 -6.39 20.15 -1.77
C MET A 61 -4.99 19.93 -2.36
N ILE A 62 -4.45 20.92 -3.08
CA ILE A 62 -3.09 20.84 -3.65
C ILE A 62 -2.06 20.94 -2.54
N GLU A 63 -2.25 21.84 -1.58
CA GLU A 63 -1.36 21.98 -0.43
C GLU A 63 -1.37 20.69 0.41
N GLU A 64 -2.54 20.08 0.65
CA GLU A 64 -2.67 18.79 1.32
C GLU A 64 -1.96 17.65 0.56
N ALA A 65 -2.09 17.61 -0.77
CA ALA A 65 -1.39 16.63 -1.60
C ALA A 65 0.14 16.85 -1.58
N LYS A 66 0.61 18.10 -1.56
CA LYS A 66 2.04 18.42 -1.46
C LYS A 66 2.60 18.00 -0.11
N ASP A 67 1.91 18.32 0.96
CA ASP A 67 2.30 17.98 2.33
C ASP A 67 2.47 16.47 2.47
N PHE A 68 1.50 15.69 1.97
CA PHE A 68 1.60 14.23 1.93
C PHE A 68 2.82 13.72 1.13
N VAL A 69 3.10 14.29 -0.05
CA VAL A 69 4.26 13.88 -0.84
C VAL A 69 5.57 14.25 -0.15
N ILE A 70 5.63 15.39 0.55
CA ILE A 70 6.79 15.81 1.34
C ILE A 70 7.02 14.85 2.51
N ASP A 71 5.97 14.48 3.24
CA ASP A 71 6.02 13.49 4.31
C ASP A 71 6.59 12.15 3.80
N CYS A 72 6.08 11.66 2.67
CA CYS A 72 6.59 10.44 2.04
C CYS A 72 8.06 10.56 1.61
N LEU A 73 8.50 11.73 1.11
CA LEU A 73 9.88 11.96 0.72
C LEU A 73 10.83 12.03 1.92
N ALA A 74 10.38 12.64 3.02
CA ALA A 74 11.13 12.70 4.27
C ALA A 74 11.35 11.29 4.83
N GLU A 75 10.31 10.47 4.84
CA GLU A 75 10.42 9.07 5.26
C GLU A 75 11.33 8.25 4.34
N ALA A 76 11.18 8.38 3.02
CA ALA A 76 12.03 7.67 2.05
C ALA A 76 13.52 8.06 2.15
N ALA A 77 13.83 9.25 2.68
CA ALA A 77 15.21 9.67 2.94
C ALA A 77 15.79 9.00 4.21
N GLU A 78 14.95 8.62 5.17
CA GLU A 78 15.34 7.95 6.41
C GLU A 78 15.39 6.42 6.25
N ILE A 79 14.49 5.86 5.44
CA ILE A 79 14.23 4.43 5.38
C ILE A 79 14.41 3.94 3.93
N SER A 80 15.34 3.00 3.70
CA SER A 80 15.73 2.55 2.35
C SER A 80 14.73 1.61 1.66
N TYR A 81 13.53 1.39 2.20
CA TYR A 81 12.52 0.50 1.61
C TYR A 81 11.33 1.26 1.03
N ILE A 82 10.64 0.60 0.10
CA ILE A 82 9.58 1.18 -0.70
C ILE A 82 8.25 1.08 0.07
N ARG A 83 7.64 2.20 0.45
CA ARG A 83 6.24 2.22 0.91
C ARG A 83 5.32 1.97 -0.29
N TYR A 84 4.57 0.86 -0.31
CA TYR A 84 3.48 0.59 -1.27
C TYR A 84 3.82 0.80 -2.76
N GLY A 85 5.07 0.55 -3.16
CA GLY A 85 5.52 0.77 -4.54
C GLY A 85 5.81 2.23 -4.91
N LEU A 86 5.77 3.17 -3.95
CA LEU A 86 6.13 4.58 -4.13
C LEU A 86 7.64 4.76 -4.00
N THR A 87 8.34 4.63 -5.12
CA THR A 87 9.77 4.88 -5.18
C THR A 87 10.08 6.39 -5.09
N GLN A 88 11.24 6.75 -4.55
CA GLN A 88 11.69 8.14 -4.45
C GLN A 88 11.59 8.91 -5.79
N PRO A 89 11.96 8.34 -6.97
CA PRO A 89 11.76 9.02 -8.25
C PRO A 89 10.30 9.33 -8.57
N ARG A 90 9.36 8.44 -8.20
CA ARG A 90 7.91 8.69 -8.41
C ARG A 90 7.42 9.82 -7.51
N LEU A 91 7.85 9.86 -6.25
CA LEU A 91 7.49 10.93 -5.31
C LEU A 91 8.01 12.29 -5.80
N GLN A 92 9.24 12.36 -6.30
CA GLN A 92 9.79 13.58 -6.91
C GLN A 92 9.00 14.02 -8.15
N GLN A 93 8.55 13.08 -8.98
CA GLN A 93 7.67 13.37 -10.11
C GLN A 93 6.35 13.96 -9.64
N TYR A 94 5.69 13.37 -8.62
CA TYR A 94 4.45 13.92 -8.08
C TYR A 94 4.62 15.32 -7.51
N LEU A 95 5.72 15.58 -6.78
CA LEU A 95 6.01 16.92 -6.27
C LEU A 95 6.20 17.93 -7.41
N SER A 96 6.90 17.54 -8.48
CA SER A 96 7.07 18.40 -9.67
C SER A 96 5.75 18.72 -10.35
N ILE A 97 4.85 17.73 -10.45
CA ILE A 97 3.50 17.91 -11.01
C ILE A 97 2.70 18.89 -10.15
N LEU A 98 2.64 18.69 -8.84
CA LEU A 98 1.90 19.59 -7.93
C LEU A 98 2.44 21.03 -7.95
N THR A 99 3.77 21.18 -8.07
CA THR A 99 4.42 22.49 -8.21
C THR A 99 4.02 23.15 -9.53
N SER A 100 4.00 22.40 -10.63
CA SER A 100 3.56 22.91 -11.95
C SER A 100 2.09 23.34 -11.97
N ILE A 101 1.22 22.63 -11.24
CA ILE A 101 -0.20 22.99 -11.11
C ILE A 101 -0.33 24.32 -10.36
N THR A 102 0.48 24.53 -9.32
CA THR A 102 0.43 25.75 -8.49
C THR A 102 0.95 26.98 -9.24
N SER A 103 1.98 26.81 -10.07
CA SER A 103 2.62 27.91 -10.79
C SER A 103 1.88 28.32 -12.08
N SER A 104 1.07 27.41 -12.64
CA SER A 104 0.38 27.63 -13.91
C SER A 104 -0.99 28.30 -13.70
N TYR A 105 -1.17 29.51 -14.24
CA TYR A 105 -2.45 30.20 -14.22
C TYR A 105 -3.53 29.38 -14.94
N GLY A 106 -4.70 29.20 -14.32
CA GLY A 106 -5.82 28.44 -14.90
C GLY A 106 -5.67 26.92 -14.86
N SER A 107 -4.58 26.37 -14.30
CA SER A 107 -4.39 24.91 -14.15
C SER A 107 -5.48 24.24 -13.30
N TYR A 108 -6.11 25.01 -12.41
CA TYR A 108 -7.24 24.61 -11.57
C TYR A 108 -8.45 24.09 -12.35
N HIS A 109 -8.61 24.48 -13.61
CA HIS A 109 -9.72 24.05 -14.46
C HIS A 109 -9.35 22.88 -15.37
N GLN A 110 -8.06 22.54 -15.48
CA GLN A 110 -7.59 21.55 -16.43
C GLN A 110 -7.87 20.12 -15.92
N PRO A 111 -8.46 19.25 -16.75
CA PRO A 111 -8.80 17.89 -16.33
C PRO A 111 -7.58 17.04 -15.99
N GLY A 112 -6.43 17.30 -16.62
CA GLY A 112 -5.18 16.61 -16.32
C GLY A 112 -4.65 16.91 -14.91
N SER A 113 -4.69 18.19 -14.50
CA SER A 113 -4.27 18.62 -13.16
C SER A 113 -5.16 18.02 -12.07
N LYS A 114 -6.48 18.00 -12.32
CA LYS A 114 -7.49 17.38 -11.45
C LYS A 114 -7.28 15.88 -11.31
N TYR A 115 -7.01 15.19 -12.41
CA TYR A 115 -6.69 13.76 -12.39
C TYR A 115 -5.43 13.47 -11.58
N ALA A 116 -4.36 14.25 -11.79
CA ALA A 116 -3.10 14.08 -11.07
C ALA A 116 -3.28 14.29 -9.55
N LEU A 117 -4.01 15.34 -9.15
CA LEU A 117 -4.35 15.58 -7.76
C LEU A 117 -5.12 14.39 -7.15
N ALA A 118 -6.19 13.94 -7.82
CA ALA A 118 -7.01 12.84 -7.34
C ALA A 118 -6.22 11.53 -7.23
N LEU A 119 -5.27 11.28 -8.14
CA LEU A 119 -4.40 10.12 -8.06
C LEU A 119 -3.55 10.14 -6.78
N ILE A 120 -2.97 11.29 -6.44
CA ILE A 120 -2.13 11.46 -5.24
C ILE A 120 -2.98 11.34 -3.97
N MET A 121 -4.15 11.98 -3.95
CA MET A 121 -5.05 11.93 -2.80
C MET A 121 -5.62 10.52 -2.58
N ARG A 122 -5.90 9.78 -3.66
CA ARG A 122 -6.29 8.36 -3.60
C ARG A 122 -5.19 7.48 -2.98
N LEU A 123 -3.93 7.75 -3.32
CA LEU A 123 -2.79 7.04 -2.72
C LEU A 123 -2.76 7.33 -1.21
N ARG A 124 -2.85 8.60 -0.82
CA ARG A 124 -2.86 9.02 0.58
C ARG A 124 -3.96 8.36 1.41
N SER A 125 -5.21 8.39 0.94
CA SER A 125 -6.31 7.76 1.67
C SER A 125 -6.14 6.23 1.73
N GLY A 126 -5.63 5.63 0.66
CA GLY A 126 -5.29 4.21 0.62
C GLY A 126 -4.20 3.82 1.62
N GLU A 127 -3.15 4.65 1.76
CA GLU A 127 -2.12 4.49 2.80
C GLU A 127 -2.71 4.50 4.20
N ARG A 128 -3.60 5.45 4.48
CA ARG A 128 -4.21 5.57 5.81
C ARG A 128 -5.10 4.38 6.14
N TYR A 129 -5.83 3.87 5.15
CA TYR A 129 -6.57 2.62 5.25
C TYR A 129 -5.65 1.41 5.44
N LEU A 130 -4.57 1.26 4.68
CA LEU A 130 -3.73 0.06 4.85
C LEU A 130 -2.93 0.05 6.16
N ASN A 131 -2.62 1.23 6.71
CA ASN A 131 -1.80 1.37 7.89
C ASN A 131 -2.58 1.53 9.21
N PHE A 132 -3.91 1.49 9.22
CA PHE A 132 -4.71 1.82 10.42
C PHE A 132 -4.24 3.13 11.07
N TYR A 133 -4.07 4.15 10.24
CA TYR A 133 -3.40 5.39 10.63
C TYR A 133 -4.14 6.09 11.76
N GLY A 134 -3.48 6.19 12.93
CA GLY A 134 -4.03 6.82 14.13
C GLY A 134 -5.01 5.95 14.94
N GLU A 135 -5.25 4.71 14.52
CA GLU A 135 -6.23 3.80 15.15
C GLU A 135 -5.57 2.63 15.89
N PRO A 136 -6.26 1.99 16.85
CA PRO A 136 -5.81 0.76 17.47
C PRO A 136 -5.58 -0.34 16.43
N GLY A 137 -4.36 -0.88 16.38
CA GLY A 137 -3.97 -1.83 15.33
C GLY A 137 -3.21 -1.20 14.16
N ALA A 138 -2.82 0.08 14.28
CA ALA A 138 -1.86 0.76 13.41
C ALA A 138 -0.74 -0.19 12.94
N ARG A 139 -0.68 -0.44 11.64
CA ARG A 139 0.40 -1.22 11.03
C ARG A 139 1.64 -0.33 11.00
N ILE A 140 2.40 -0.39 12.09
CA ILE A 140 3.71 0.26 12.16
C ILE A 140 4.66 -0.51 11.24
N PHE A 141 4.85 -0.03 10.02
CA PHE A 141 5.80 -0.66 9.11
C PHE A 141 7.22 -0.50 9.69
N GLY A 142 7.85 -1.62 10.02
CA GLY A 142 9.14 -1.65 10.70
C GLY A 142 9.49 -3.02 11.27
N ILE A 143 10.77 -3.17 11.65
CA ILE A 143 11.41 -4.41 12.16
C ILE A 143 10.59 -5.09 13.28
N GLN A 144 9.79 -4.32 14.04
CA GLN A 144 8.96 -4.83 15.14
C GLN A 144 7.71 -5.62 14.71
N GLN A 145 7.02 -5.22 13.63
CA GLN A 145 5.87 -6.01 13.09
C GLN A 145 6.37 -7.30 12.47
N ASN A 146 7.46 -7.19 11.71
CA ASN A 146 8.24 -8.29 11.18
C ASN A 146 8.50 -9.35 12.28
N HIS A 147 9.08 -8.97 13.41
CA HIS A 147 9.43 -9.94 14.47
C HIS A 147 8.22 -10.69 15.09
N LYS A 148 7.05 -10.05 15.23
CA LYS A 148 5.85 -10.71 15.76
C LYS A 148 5.16 -11.60 14.74
N ILE A 149 5.05 -11.15 13.49
CA ILE A 149 4.49 -11.93 12.38
C ILE A 149 5.37 -13.17 12.14
N TYR A 150 6.71 -13.01 12.18
CA TYR A 150 7.64 -14.13 12.06
C TYR A 150 7.42 -15.17 13.14
N LYS A 151 7.31 -14.78 14.42
CA LYS A 151 7.09 -15.77 15.50
C LYS A 151 5.76 -16.50 15.40
N GLN A 152 4.74 -15.88 14.81
CA GLN A 152 3.40 -16.45 14.71
C GLN A 152 3.27 -17.51 13.59
N SER A 153 4.20 -17.53 12.62
CA SER A 153 4.23 -18.50 11.52
C SER A 153 5.14 -19.71 11.78
N TRP A 154 5.70 -19.87 12.98
CA TRP A 154 6.61 -20.99 13.26
C TRP A 154 5.82 -22.27 13.49
N THR A 155 6.18 -23.32 12.75
CA THR A 155 5.80 -24.67 13.15
C THR A 155 6.59 -25.04 14.42
N PRO A 156 6.03 -25.89 15.30
CA PRO A 156 6.73 -26.33 16.51
C PRO A 156 8.10 -26.99 16.21
N LEU A 157 8.26 -27.54 15.00
CA LEU A 157 9.51 -28.09 14.51
C LEU A 157 10.60 -27.01 14.33
N ILE A 158 10.26 -25.84 13.80
CA ILE A 158 11.19 -24.73 13.64
C ILE A 158 11.58 -24.15 15.02
N GLN A 159 10.64 -24.10 15.96
CA GLN A 159 10.93 -23.66 17.34
C GLN A 159 11.95 -24.57 18.05
N LEU A 160 11.84 -25.89 17.84
CA LEU A 160 12.77 -26.85 18.42
C LEU A 160 14.15 -26.82 17.74
N LEU A 161 14.19 -26.68 16.42
CA LEU A 161 15.43 -26.72 15.64
C LEU A 161 16.19 -25.39 15.63
N SER A 162 15.53 -24.26 15.91
CA SER A 162 16.18 -22.94 15.92
C SER A 162 17.40 -22.86 16.86
N PRO A 163 17.35 -23.28 18.15
CA PRO A 163 18.55 -23.28 18.99
C PRO A 163 19.62 -24.28 18.53
N LEU A 164 19.24 -25.39 17.90
CA LEU A 164 20.19 -26.37 17.34
C LEU A 164 20.93 -25.81 16.11
N LEU A 165 20.24 -24.99 15.31
CA LEU A 165 20.74 -24.35 14.10
C LEU A 165 21.28 -22.93 14.37
N PHE A 166 21.65 -22.61 15.62
CA PHE A 166 22.18 -21.29 16.00
C PHE A 166 21.29 -20.11 15.60
N PHE A 167 19.97 -20.28 15.65
CA PHE A 167 18.98 -19.28 15.23
C PHE A 167 19.10 -18.86 13.75
N ALA A 168 19.83 -19.62 12.92
CA ALA A 168 19.92 -19.39 11.47
C ALA A 168 18.57 -19.44 10.73
N PRO A 169 17.57 -20.25 11.12
CA PRO A 169 16.25 -20.24 10.50
C PRO A 169 15.56 -18.87 10.59
N ASP A 170 15.79 -18.14 11.68
CA ASP A 170 15.19 -16.84 11.95
C ASP A 170 15.66 -15.81 10.90
N ALA A 171 16.96 -15.82 10.59
CA ALA A 171 17.54 -14.96 9.56
C ALA A 171 17.02 -15.28 8.15
N HIS A 172 16.83 -16.56 7.83
CA HIS A 172 16.33 -16.97 6.50
C HIS A 172 14.83 -16.66 6.32
N CYS A 173 14.03 -16.80 7.36
CA CYS A 173 12.60 -16.44 7.32
C CYS A 173 12.39 -14.94 7.08
N ILE A 174 13.21 -14.08 7.70
CA ILE A 174 13.18 -12.63 7.47
C ILE A 174 13.41 -12.33 5.99
N VAL A 175 14.50 -12.89 5.42
CA VAL A 175 14.88 -12.66 4.02
C VAL A 175 13.82 -13.17 3.03
N LEU A 176 13.28 -14.37 3.26
CA LEU A 176 12.23 -14.94 2.40
C LEU A 176 10.93 -14.13 2.43
N HIS A 177 10.58 -13.57 3.59
CA HIS A 177 9.40 -12.73 3.73
C HIS A 177 9.62 -11.36 3.09
N GLU A 178 10.79 -10.74 3.25
CA GLU A 178 11.16 -9.51 2.54
C GLU A 178 11.07 -9.71 1.02
N LEU A 179 11.65 -10.80 0.49
CA LEU A 179 11.55 -11.18 -0.93
C LEU A 179 10.10 -11.40 -1.40
N CYS A 180 9.25 -11.98 -0.56
CA CYS A 180 7.85 -12.27 -0.87
C CYS A 180 6.99 -10.99 -0.87
N CYS A 181 7.23 -10.10 0.09
CA CYS A 181 6.51 -8.84 0.23
C CYS A 181 6.96 -7.78 -0.76
N ASP A 182 8.24 -7.78 -1.15
CA ASP A 182 8.82 -6.81 -2.11
C ASP A 182 8.43 -7.07 -3.57
N GLY A 183 7.68 -8.14 -3.84
CA GLY A 183 7.03 -8.32 -5.14
C GLY A 183 7.99 -8.27 -6.34
N ILE A 184 9.22 -8.78 -6.19
CA ILE A 184 10.14 -9.00 -7.31
C ILE A 184 9.63 -10.19 -8.12
N THR A 185 8.53 -9.97 -8.84
CA THR A 185 8.13 -10.76 -9.99
C THR A 185 7.71 -9.79 -11.10
N GLN A 186 8.70 -9.32 -11.86
CA GLN A 186 8.50 -8.97 -13.26
C GLN A 186 9.62 -9.59 -14.11
N PRO A 187 9.30 -9.97 -15.35
CA PRO A 187 9.33 -11.37 -15.72
C PRO A 187 10.32 -11.63 -16.85
N GLU A 188 11.34 -12.44 -16.59
CA GLU A 188 12.13 -13.07 -17.64
C GLU A 188 12.39 -14.51 -17.25
N LEU A 189 11.37 -15.36 -17.40
CA LEU A 189 11.50 -16.81 -17.61
C LEU A 189 10.11 -17.36 -18.00
N PRO A 190 10.01 -18.23 -19.02
CA PRO A 190 8.73 -18.62 -19.60
C PRO A 190 7.99 -19.63 -18.72
N ASN A 191 6.69 -19.38 -18.54
CA ASN A 191 5.65 -20.34 -18.21
C ASN A 191 5.97 -21.39 -17.14
N THR A 192 5.95 -21.01 -15.86
CA THR A 192 5.34 -21.84 -14.80
C THR A 192 4.82 -20.93 -13.70
N ARG A 193 3.52 -21.01 -13.40
CA ARG A 193 2.92 -20.36 -12.23
C ARG A 193 3.45 -21.07 -10.98
N LEU A 194 4.46 -20.49 -10.33
CA LEU A 194 4.90 -20.90 -9.00
C LEU A 194 4.43 -19.85 -8.00
N THR A 195 3.31 -20.15 -7.35
CA THR A 195 2.89 -19.47 -6.10
C THR A 195 3.89 -19.80 -4.99
N CYS A 196 4.03 -18.96 -3.96
CA CYS A 196 4.98 -19.12 -2.84
C CYS A 196 5.02 -20.53 -2.18
N SER A 197 3.94 -21.32 -2.30
CA SER A 197 3.92 -22.73 -1.92
C SER A 197 4.95 -23.59 -2.68
N GLY A 198 5.17 -23.33 -3.96
CA GLY A 198 6.06 -24.13 -4.81
C GLY A 198 7.55 -23.88 -4.56
N TYR A 199 7.92 -22.70 -4.03
CA TYR A 199 9.31 -22.43 -3.63
C TYR A 199 9.69 -23.29 -2.43
N ILE A 200 8.79 -23.42 -1.45
CA ILE A 200 8.99 -24.25 -0.26
C ILE A 200 9.20 -25.73 -0.64
N ASP A 201 8.43 -26.24 -1.62
CA ASP A 201 8.52 -27.64 -2.07
C ASP A 201 9.83 -27.96 -2.82
N THR A 202 10.38 -27.01 -3.58
CA THR A 202 11.66 -27.21 -4.29
C THR A 202 12.87 -27.28 -3.35
N TRP A 203 12.81 -26.65 -2.17
CA TRP A 203 13.91 -26.68 -1.19
C TRP A 203 13.93 -27.97 -0.36
N TYR A 204 12.78 -28.64 -0.15
CA TYR A 204 12.74 -29.95 0.51
C TYR A 204 13.54 -31.02 -0.25
N LEU A 205 13.59 -30.94 -1.58
CA LEU A 205 14.39 -31.83 -2.42
C LEU A 205 15.90 -31.57 -2.29
N HIS A 206 16.34 -30.33 -2.07
CA HIS A 206 17.76 -30.00 -1.95
C HIS A 206 18.35 -30.35 -0.58
N ILE A 207 17.55 -30.31 0.49
CA ILE A 207 17.99 -30.73 1.83
C ILE A 207 18.16 -32.26 1.89
N PHE A 208 17.38 -33.04 1.15
CA PHE A 208 17.54 -34.50 1.10
C PHE A 208 18.78 -34.99 0.33
N VAL A 209 19.32 -34.19 -0.60
CA VAL A 209 20.51 -34.58 -1.37
C VAL A 209 21.82 -34.30 -0.60
N PHE A 210 21.80 -33.43 0.40
CA PHE A 210 22.97 -33.16 1.26
C PHE A 210 23.04 -34.03 2.52
N THR A 211 22.21 -35.08 2.61
CA THR A 211 22.28 -36.07 3.71
C THR A 211 22.20 -37.49 3.18
N ILE A 212 23.15 -37.85 2.30
CA ILE A 212 23.71 -39.21 2.16
C ILE A 212 25.21 -39.08 2.00
#